data_AF-A0A935RFW0-F1
#
_entry.id   AF-A0A935RFW0-F1
#
_cell.length_a   1.000
_cell.length_b   1.000
_cell.length_c   1.000
_cell.angle_alpha   90.00
_cell.angle_beta   90.00
_cell.angle_gamma   90.00
#
_symmetry.space_group_name_H-M   'P 1'
#
loop_
_entity.id
_entity.type
_entity.pdbx_description
1 polymer ?
#
loop_
_entity_poly.entity_id
_entity_poly.type
_entity_poly.pdbx_seq_one_letter_code
_entity_poly.pdbx_strand_id
1 'polypeptide(L)'
;MNTRTTTSRAPAALLALALAVAVTGFATAASALEARPDTIPGHRGTYYFYRGLDYGSQSLVHPLRLIVNGGFGIMQIENRSNRPGDIRYGTGARNVLDNLAHPQWAISTGGFWDFFKREVLPVSVSTGGAQYWPNYMNHLLGGGMSYRMMEEYFRYHGVEHSKAWAGATIFAYHFLNEVVENDGYVGPNVDPVADFWIFNPAGVWLFSHEGVARFFSEKLNMADWSYQPVWLPESGELHNNGQNYMVKFHLTSDRRHSLFYHWGSHAELGLSYTDAHGRCVSAGLGLRARNLLEIDNLSKTVDLAVSGGIFYDRDNSLLASLLFARSKDYRYRLNIYPGLIKVGGLQPGFFVGVNADERMLAGITIGTLRHVPVGVGGDFFETQ
;
A
#
# COMPACT_ATOMS: atom_id res chain seq x y z
N MET A 1 -43.77 1.09 2.82
CA MET A 1 -43.07 0.77 1.57
C MET A 1 -41.65 0.34 1.94
N ASN A 2 -41.40 -0.98 1.95
CA ASN A 2 -40.09 -1.55 2.29
C ASN A 2 -39.23 -1.60 1.04
N THR A 3 -38.23 -0.72 0.93
CA THR A 3 -37.20 -0.80 -0.10
C THR A 3 -36.15 -1.82 0.34
N ARG A 4 -36.27 -3.05 -0.17
CA ARG A 4 -35.20 -4.05 -0.10
C ARG A 4 -34.06 -3.60 -1.04
N THR A 5 -32.95 -3.15 -0.45
CA THR A 5 -31.69 -2.97 -1.16
C THR A 5 -31.08 -4.34 -1.45
N THR A 6 -31.03 -4.71 -2.71
CA THR A 6 -30.30 -5.88 -3.20
C THR A 6 -28.80 -5.60 -3.09
N THR A 7 -28.13 -6.28 -2.18
CA THR A 7 -26.66 -6.26 -2.06
C THR A 7 -26.03 -7.04 -3.22
N SER A 8 -25.13 -6.39 -3.96
CA SER A 8 -24.46 -6.93 -5.14
C SER A 8 -23.46 -8.03 -4.77
N ARG A 9 -23.62 -9.24 -5.33
CA ARG A 9 -22.76 -10.42 -5.11
C ARG A 9 -21.41 -10.40 -5.87
N ALA A 10 -21.03 -9.28 -6.48
CA ALA A 10 -19.86 -9.18 -7.37
C ALA A 10 -18.47 -9.35 -6.72
N PRO A 11 -18.17 -8.87 -5.50
CA PRO A 11 -16.79 -8.85 -5.00
C PRO A 11 -16.27 -10.22 -4.52
N ALA A 12 -17.14 -11.10 -4.02
CA ALA A 12 -16.75 -12.45 -3.57
C ALA A 12 -16.32 -13.37 -4.72
N ALA A 13 -16.92 -13.20 -5.90
CA ALA A 13 -16.56 -13.96 -7.10
C ALA A 13 -15.16 -13.56 -7.62
N LEU A 14 -14.79 -12.28 -7.50
CA LEU A 14 -13.47 -11.77 -7.89
C LEU A 14 -12.37 -12.23 -6.92
N LEU A 15 -12.64 -12.26 -5.61
CA LEU A 15 -11.69 -12.77 -4.61
C LEU A 15 -11.50 -14.28 -4.70
N ALA A 16 -12.59 -15.03 -4.89
CA ALA A 16 -12.52 -16.47 -5.14
C ALA A 16 -11.79 -16.78 -6.45
N LEU A 17 -11.98 -15.97 -7.50
CA LEU A 17 -11.24 -16.11 -8.76
C LEU A 17 -9.75 -15.76 -8.59
N ALA A 18 -9.41 -14.69 -7.86
CA ALA A 18 -8.02 -14.31 -7.61
C ALA A 18 -7.27 -15.36 -6.77
N LEU A 19 -7.90 -15.88 -5.71
CA LEU A 19 -7.33 -16.95 -4.87
C LEU A 19 -7.30 -18.30 -5.58
N ALA A 20 -8.34 -18.66 -6.34
CA ALA A 20 -8.36 -19.90 -7.12
C ALA A 20 -7.34 -19.86 -8.26
N VAL A 21 -7.16 -18.72 -8.94
CA VAL A 21 -6.10 -18.53 -9.95
C VAL A 21 -4.72 -18.55 -9.29
N ALA A 22 -4.57 -18.00 -8.08
CA ALA A 22 -3.31 -18.11 -7.33
C ALA A 22 -2.99 -19.57 -6.98
N VAL A 23 -3.94 -20.34 -6.43
CA VAL A 23 -3.69 -21.72 -5.98
C VAL A 23 -3.60 -22.73 -7.13
N THR A 24 -4.40 -22.58 -8.20
CA THR A 24 -4.37 -23.50 -9.36
C THR A 24 -3.36 -23.09 -10.44
N GLY A 25 -2.96 -21.82 -10.49
CA GLY A 25 -1.97 -21.30 -11.44
C GLY A 25 -0.53 -21.74 -11.14
N PHE A 26 -0.25 -22.27 -9.95
CA PHE A 26 1.06 -22.83 -9.61
C PHE A 26 1.44 -24.07 -10.43
N ALA A 27 0.47 -24.78 -11.02
CA ALA A 27 0.70 -26.07 -11.66
C ALA A 27 0.88 -26.05 -13.19
N THR A 28 0.52 -24.98 -13.91
CA THR A 28 0.39 -25.05 -15.38
C THR A 28 0.97 -23.89 -16.20
N ALA A 29 1.53 -22.83 -15.60
CA ALA A 29 1.94 -21.65 -16.36
C ALA A 29 3.43 -21.61 -16.77
N ALA A 30 3.97 -22.74 -17.25
CA ALA A 30 5.27 -22.82 -17.92
C ALA A 30 5.08 -22.90 -19.45
N SER A 31 4.63 -21.82 -20.07
CA SER A 31 4.75 -21.67 -21.52
C SER A 31 5.13 -20.24 -21.88
N ALA A 32 6.33 -20.15 -22.48
CA ALA A 32 6.87 -19.07 -23.30
C ALA A 32 6.52 -17.63 -22.89
N LEU A 33 6.96 -17.20 -21.71
CA LEU A 33 7.34 -15.80 -21.55
C LEU A 33 8.79 -15.67 -22.01
N GLU A 34 9.09 -14.74 -22.91
CA GLU A 34 10.37 -14.04 -22.82
C GLU A 34 10.39 -13.40 -21.43
N ALA A 35 11.03 -14.08 -20.48
CA ALA A 35 11.28 -13.55 -19.17
C ALA A 35 12.10 -12.28 -19.35
N ARG A 36 11.64 -11.17 -18.76
CA ARG A 36 12.55 -10.04 -18.55
C ARG A 36 13.73 -10.60 -17.75
N PRO A 37 14.99 -10.25 -18.09
CA PRO A 37 16.11 -10.73 -17.31
C PRO A 37 15.88 -10.29 -15.88
N ASP A 38 15.75 -11.28 -15.01
CA ASP A 38 15.55 -11.12 -13.58
C ASP A 38 16.88 -10.76 -12.89
N THR A 39 17.85 -10.28 -13.66
CA THR A 39 19.17 -9.85 -13.23
C THR A 39 19.36 -8.39 -13.60
N ILE A 40 19.97 -7.61 -12.70
CA ILE A 40 20.34 -6.22 -12.98
C ILE A 40 21.83 -6.21 -13.36
N PRO A 41 22.24 -5.60 -14.50
CA PRO A 41 23.63 -5.56 -14.92
C PRO A 41 24.57 -5.06 -13.81
N GLY A 42 25.62 -5.81 -13.53
CA GLY A 42 26.59 -5.50 -12.47
C GLY A 42 26.20 -5.96 -11.06
N HIS A 43 25.00 -6.53 -10.87
CA HIS A 43 24.53 -7.00 -9.58
C HIS A 43 24.23 -8.50 -9.58
N ARG A 44 24.53 -9.17 -8.46
CA ARG A 44 24.26 -10.60 -8.28
C ARG A 44 22.82 -10.85 -7.83
N GLY A 45 22.27 -11.99 -8.23
CA GLY A 45 20.98 -12.50 -7.77
C GLY A 45 19.78 -12.05 -8.61
N THR A 46 18.60 -12.52 -8.20
CA THR A 46 17.34 -12.39 -8.93
C THR A 46 16.45 -11.27 -8.38
N TYR A 47 16.02 -10.33 -9.21
CA TYR A 47 15.28 -9.11 -8.87
C TYR A 47 13.89 -9.12 -9.49
N TYR A 48 12.87 -9.18 -8.64
CA TYR A 48 11.48 -9.20 -9.08
C TYR A 48 10.79 -7.85 -8.94
N PHE A 49 10.99 -7.15 -7.82
CA PHE A 49 10.24 -5.94 -7.48
C PHE A 49 11.11 -4.69 -7.44
N TYR A 50 12.37 -4.80 -7.01
CA TYR A 50 13.32 -3.69 -7.08
C TYR A 50 14.11 -3.72 -8.38
N ARG A 51 14.06 -2.62 -9.15
CA ARG A 51 14.68 -2.55 -10.50
C ARG A 51 15.81 -1.54 -10.63
N GLY A 52 16.11 -0.77 -9.57
CA GLY A 52 17.18 0.24 -9.61
C GLY A 52 16.95 1.37 -10.64
N LEU A 53 15.70 1.62 -11.04
CA LEU A 53 15.37 2.66 -12.02
C LEU A 53 15.58 4.05 -11.41
N ASP A 54 16.09 4.98 -12.21
CA ASP A 54 16.33 6.37 -11.83
C ASP A 54 15.12 7.28 -12.07
N TYR A 55 13.92 6.71 -12.20
CA TYR A 55 12.68 7.46 -12.41
C TYR A 55 11.47 6.78 -11.76
N GLY A 56 10.40 7.56 -11.64
CA GLY A 56 9.11 7.14 -11.12
C GLY A 56 9.16 6.71 -9.65
N SER A 57 8.17 5.93 -9.21
CA SER A 57 8.13 5.38 -7.85
C SER A 57 9.36 4.53 -7.51
N GLN A 58 9.96 3.84 -8.48
CA GLN A 58 11.17 3.03 -8.26
C GLN A 58 12.39 3.86 -7.82
N SER A 59 12.51 5.11 -8.29
CA SER A 59 13.59 6.01 -7.85
C SER A 59 13.48 6.42 -6.37
N LEU A 60 12.30 6.20 -5.77
CA LEU A 60 11.98 6.57 -4.40
C LEU A 60 12.02 5.38 -3.44
N VAL A 61 12.29 4.17 -3.92
CA VAL A 61 12.39 2.98 -3.07
C VAL A 61 13.56 3.15 -2.11
N HIS A 62 13.25 3.25 -0.82
CA HIS A 62 14.21 3.38 0.28
C HIS A 62 13.58 2.90 1.59
N PRO A 63 14.32 2.20 2.48
CA PRO A 63 13.79 1.67 3.74
C PRO A 63 13.09 2.71 4.62
N LEU A 64 13.72 3.86 4.84
CA LEU A 64 13.12 4.95 5.64
C LEU A 64 11.85 5.50 5.01
N ARG A 65 11.77 5.55 3.68
CA ARG A 65 10.57 6.03 2.99
C ARG A 65 9.44 5.02 3.10
N LEU A 66 9.72 3.73 3.02
CA LEU A 66 8.73 2.67 3.26
C LEU A 66 8.16 2.80 4.69
N ILE A 67 9.01 2.97 5.70
CA ILE A 67 8.59 3.15 7.09
C ILE A 67 7.73 4.39 7.26
N VAL A 68 8.08 5.53 6.64
CA VAL A 68 7.26 6.75 6.74
C VAL A 68 5.94 6.62 5.97
N ASN A 69 5.96 6.12 4.73
CA ASN A 69 4.76 5.97 3.90
C ASN A 69 3.73 5.07 4.57
N GLY A 70 4.18 3.89 4.98
CA GLY A 70 3.32 2.88 5.55
C GLY A 70 3.03 3.11 7.02
N GLY A 71 4.04 3.44 7.84
CA GLY A 71 3.90 3.58 9.28
C GLY A 71 3.02 4.75 9.72
N PHE A 72 2.84 5.75 8.87
CA PHE A 72 1.90 6.85 9.10
C PHE A 72 0.65 6.75 8.22
N GLY A 73 0.47 5.66 7.45
CA GLY A 73 -0.57 5.53 6.44
C GLY A 73 -1.99 5.78 6.97
N ILE A 74 -2.26 5.36 8.21
CA ILE A 74 -3.56 5.53 8.87
C ILE A 74 -3.94 7.00 9.13
N MET A 75 -2.98 7.93 9.10
CA MET A 75 -3.25 9.37 9.27
C MET A 75 -4.11 9.93 8.14
N GLN A 76 -4.12 9.28 6.97
CA GLN A 76 -4.91 9.66 5.79
C GLN A 76 -6.43 9.33 5.91
N ILE A 77 -6.92 9.06 7.11
CA ILE A 77 -8.33 8.83 7.39
C ILE A 77 -8.90 10.10 8.02
N GLU A 78 -10.11 10.52 7.60
CA GLU A 78 -10.65 11.86 7.91
C GLU A 78 -10.73 12.20 9.41
N ASN A 79 -10.91 11.19 10.26
CA ASN A 79 -11.03 11.34 11.70
C ASN A 79 -9.71 11.13 12.47
N ARG A 80 -8.56 11.21 11.79
CA ARG A 80 -7.22 11.16 12.40
C ARG A 80 -6.49 12.50 12.20
N SER A 81 -5.58 12.82 13.13
CA SER A 81 -4.69 13.97 12.95
C SER A 81 -3.65 13.66 11.89
N ASN A 82 -3.39 14.62 11.01
CA ASN A 82 -2.26 14.59 10.07
C ASN A 82 -0.95 15.11 10.70
N ARG A 83 -0.92 15.39 12.00
CA ARG A 83 0.29 15.82 12.72
C ARG A 83 0.92 14.66 13.46
N PRO A 84 2.11 14.18 13.05
CA PRO A 84 2.82 13.13 13.79
C PRO A 84 3.08 13.53 15.25
N GLY A 85 3.19 14.82 15.56
CA GLY A 85 3.37 15.31 16.93
C GLY A 85 2.15 15.13 17.86
N ASP A 86 0.96 14.94 17.32
CA ASP A 86 -0.27 14.75 18.11
C ASP A 86 -0.44 13.29 18.56
N ILE A 87 0.33 12.37 17.99
CA ILE A 87 0.21 10.93 18.26
C ILE A 87 0.82 10.59 19.62
N ARG A 88 0.06 9.84 20.43
CA ARG A 88 0.49 9.36 21.76
C ARG A 88 1.34 8.08 21.64
N TYR A 89 2.47 8.14 20.94
CA TYR A 89 3.33 6.97 20.63
C TYR A 89 3.63 6.08 21.84
N GLY A 90 3.88 6.66 23.01
CA GLY A 90 4.18 5.89 24.22
C GLY A 90 3.01 5.01 24.67
N THR A 91 1.77 5.51 24.55
CA THR A 91 0.58 4.74 24.86
C THR A 91 0.32 3.69 23.77
N GLY A 92 0.36 4.09 22.50
CA GLY A 92 0.15 3.18 21.37
C GLY A 92 1.15 2.02 21.37
N ALA A 93 2.44 2.31 21.58
CA ALA A 93 3.49 1.28 21.66
C ALA A 93 3.30 0.33 22.83
N ARG A 94 2.93 0.84 24.01
CA ARG A 94 2.62 -0.03 25.15
C ARG A 94 1.43 -0.92 24.84
N ASN A 95 0.35 -0.37 24.28
CA ASN A 95 -0.84 -1.15 23.97
C ASN A 95 -0.55 -2.25 22.93
N VAL A 96 0.20 -1.92 21.87
CA VAL A 96 0.63 -2.91 20.87
C VAL A 96 1.48 -4.00 21.51
N LEU A 97 2.52 -3.62 22.26
CA LEU A 97 3.40 -4.59 22.93
C LEU A 97 2.65 -5.48 23.93
N ASP A 98 1.71 -4.93 24.69
CA ASP A 98 0.91 -5.68 25.66
C ASP A 98 0.03 -6.72 24.96
N ASN A 99 -0.61 -6.35 23.84
CA ASN A 99 -1.41 -7.29 23.03
C ASN A 99 -0.53 -8.35 22.35
N LEU A 100 0.68 -8.00 21.89
CA LEU A 100 1.61 -8.96 21.29
C LEU A 100 2.20 -9.92 22.33
N ALA A 101 2.47 -9.46 23.54
CA ALA A 101 2.98 -10.28 24.64
C ALA A 101 1.89 -11.19 25.23
N HIS A 102 0.62 -10.78 25.15
CA HIS A 102 -0.52 -11.50 25.72
C HIS A 102 -1.64 -11.72 24.68
N PRO A 103 -1.38 -12.37 23.54
CA PRO A 103 -2.34 -12.48 22.44
C PRO A 103 -3.62 -13.21 22.85
N GLN A 104 -3.52 -14.16 23.79
CA GLN A 104 -4.68 -14.88 24.35
C GLN A 104 -5.65 -13.94 25.08
N TRP A 105 -5.17 -12.86 25.71
CA TRP A 105 -6.03 -11.90 26.40
C TRP A 105 -6.87 -11.10 25.40
N ALA A 106 -6.23 -10.63 24.32
CA ALA A 106 -6.91 -9.95 23.23
C ALA A 106 -7.98 -10.85 22.58
N ILE A 107 -7.58 -12.06 22.20
CA ILE A 107 -8.45 -13.03 21.50
C ILE A 107 -9.59 -13.51 22.40
N SER A 108 -9.33 -13.80 23.68
CA SER A 108 -10.38 -14.33 24.59
C SER A 108 -11.44 -13.29 24.95
N THR A 109 -11.12 -11.99 24.89
CA THR A 109 -12.10 -10.93 25.14
C THR A 109 -13.18 -10.87 24.06
N GLY A 110 -12.82 -11.05 22.79
CA GLY A 110 -13.78 -11.12 21.67
C GLY A 110 -14.27 -12.54 21.34
N GLY A 111 -13.56 -13.57 21.78
CA GLY A 111 -13.81 -14.96 21.45
C GLY A 111 -12.99 -15.44 20.24
N PHE A 112 -12.39 -16.62 20.36
CA PHE A 112 -11.49 -17.19 19.33
C PHE A 112 -12.14 -17.29 17.94
N TRP A 113 -13.39 -17.74 17.88
CA TRP A 113 -14.07 -17.92 16.59
C TRP A 113 -14.45 -16.61 15.93
N ASP A 114 -14.70 -15.56 16.70
CA ASP A 114 -15.01 -14.24 16.16
C ASP A 114 -13.73 -13.57 15.64
N PHE A 115 -12.62 -13.69 16.38
CA PHE A 115 -11.29 -13.33 15.89
C PHE A 115 -10.99 -14.02 14.55
N PHE A 116 -11.09 -15.35 14.50
CA PHE A 116 -10.77 -16.09 13.28
C PHE A 116 -11.69 -15.72 12.10
N LYS A 117 -12.97 -15.47 12.33
CA LYS A 117 -13.91 -15.08 11.26
C LYS A 117 -13.71 -13.66 10.76
N ARG A 118 -13.40 -12.71 11.64
CA ARG A 118 -13.22 -11.29 11.29
C ARG A 118 -11.86 -11.04 10.66
N GLU A 119 -10.81 -11.60 11.26
CA GLU A 119 -9.43 -11.28 10.91
C GLU A 119 -8.81 -12.25 9.91
N VAL A 120 -9.22 -13.52 9.91
CA VAL A 120 -8.53 -14.58 9.14
C VAL A 120 -9.36 -15.16 8.01
N LEU A 121 -10.66 -15.41 8.21
CA LEU A 121 -11.48 -16.04 7.18
C LEU A 121 -12.08 -15.00 6.22
N PRO A 122 -11.88 -15.13 4.90
CA PRO A 122 -12.46 -14.23 3.91
C PRO A 122 -13.93 -14.58 3.61
N VAL A 123 -14.79 -14.62 4.63
CA VAL A 123 -16.16 -15.15 4.53
C VAL A 123 -17.25 -14.09 4.55
N SER A 124 -16.93 -12.83 4.88
CA SER A 124 -17.91 -11.75 4.94
C SER A 124 -17.59 -10.61 3.97
N VAL A 125 -18.61 -10.10 3.28
CA VAL A 125 -18.52 -8.91 2.42
C VAL A 125 -19.23 -7.70 3.00
N SER A 126 -19.79 -7.82 4.23
CA SER A 126 -20.34 -6.67 4.93
C SER A 126 -19.19 -5.81 5.44
N THR A 127 -19.35 -4.48 5.40
CA THR A 127 -18.33 -3.52 5.84
C THR A 127 -17.85 -3.81 7.27
N GLY A 128 -18.72 -4.26 8.17
CA GLY A 128 -18.36 -4.63 9.53
C GLY A 128 -17.72 -6.00 9.76
N GLY A 129 -17.51 -6.81 8.71
CA GLY A 129 -16.86 -8.12 8.79
C GLY A 129 -15.72 -8.32 7.79
N ALA A 130 -15.26 -7.25 7.15
CA ALA A 130 -14.23 -7.28 6.10
C ALA A 130 -12.82 -6.92 6.64
N GLN A 131 -12.58 -7.02 7.95
CA GLN A 131 -11.30 -6.71 8.59
C GLN A 131 -10.15 -7.59 8.06
N TYR A 132 -10.45 -8.82 7.64
CA TYR A 132 -9.49 -9.67 6.92
C TYR A 132 -8.93 -9.02 5.65
N TRP A 133 -9.64 -8.09 5.00
CA TRP A 133 -9.22 -7.57 3.70
C TRP A 133 -7.88 -6.81 3.77
N PRO A 134 -7.72 -5.79 4.64
CA PRO A 134 -6.41 -5.20 4.95
C PRO A 134 -5.34 -6.24 5.30
N ASN A 135 -5.67 -7.25 6.12
CA ASN A 135 -4.72 -8.27 6.55
C ASN A 135 -4.16 -9.08 5.36
N TYR A 136 -5.01 -9.49 4.43
CA TYR A 136 -4.56 -10.19 3.21
C TYR A 136 -3.85 -9.26 2.24
N MET A 137 -4.42 -8.08 1.97
CA MET A 137 -3.95 -7.24 0.88
C MET A 137 -2.73 -6.40 1.25
N ASN A 138 -2.70 -5.86 2.46
CA ASN A 138 -1.64 -4.98 2.93
C ASN A 138 -0.58 -5.75 3.72
N HIS A 139 -0.94 -6.63 4.64
CA HIS A 139 0.05 -7.33 5.48
C HIS A 139 0.64 -8.57 4.79
N LEU A 140 -0.19 -9.47 4.26
CA LEU A 140 0.30 -10.67 3.58
C LEU A 140 0.90 -10.36 2.20
N LEU A 141 0.10 -9.84 1.28
CA LEU A 141 0.54 -9.60 -0.10
C LEU A 141 1.43 -8.36 -0.20
N GLY A 142 0.95 -7.21 0.30
CA GLY A 142 1.70 -5.97 0.32
C GLY A 142 3.00 -6.08 1.13
N GLY A 143 2.91 -6.50 2.38
CA GLY A 143 4.04 -6.64 3.30
C GLY A 143 5.05 -7.68 2.85
N GLY A 144 4.58 -8.81 2.31
CA GLY A 144 5.44 -9.82 1.68
C GLY A 144 6.17 -9.31 0.45
N MET A 145 5.48 -8.61 -0.45
CA MET A 145 6.11 -7.98 -1.61
C MET A 145 7.13 -6.91 -1.18
N SER A 146 6.77 -6.05 -0.23
CA SER A 146 7.67 -5.03 0.32
C SER A 146 8.89 -5.65 1.00
N TYR A 147 8.74 -6.78 1.73
CA TYR A 147 9.86 -7.55 2.27
C TYR A 147 10.82 -7.97 1.16
N ARG A 148 10.30 -8.61 0.10
CA ARG A 148 11.15 -9.06 -1.01
C ARG A 148 11.80 -7.89 -1.75
N MET A 149 11.06 -6.80 -1.97
CA MET A 149 11.61 -5.59 -2.57
C MET A 149 12.73 -4.98 -1.72
N MET A 150 12.60 -4.97 -0.39
CA MET A 150 13.65 -4.48 0.52
C MET A 150 14.87 -5.41 0.55
N GLU A 151 14.67 -6.73 0.54
CA GLU A 151 15.76 -7.71 0.41
C GLU A 151 16.57 -7.44 -0.87
N GLU A 152 15.87 -7.24 -1.99
CA GLU A 152 16.44 -6.93 -3.28
C GLU A 152 17.16 -5.57 -3.27
N TYR A 153 16.57 -4.54 -2.67
CA TYR A 153 17.18 -3.23 -2.47
C TYR A 153 18.50 -3.33 -1.70
N PHE A 154 18.52 -4.02 -0.56
CA PHE A 154 19.72 -4.15 0.27
C PHE A 154 20.81 -4.94 -0.47
N ARG A 155 20.44 -6.01 -1.17
CA ARG A 155 21.39 -6.79 -1.98
C ARG A 155 21.95 -5.97 -3.13
N TYR A 156 21.13 -5.17 -3.82
CA TYR A 156 21.58 -4.28 -4.89
C TYR A 156 22.66 -3.30 -4.38
N HIS A 157 22.47 -2.76 -3.17
CA HIS A 157 23.41 -1.82 -2.54
C HIS A 157 24.58 -2.51 -1.78
N GLY A 158 24.74 -3.83 -1.91
CA GLY A 158 25.85 -4.55 -1.29
C GLY A 158 25.76 -4.65 0.24
N VAL A 159 24.57 -4.48 0.83
CA VAL A 159 24.37 -4.63 2.28
C VAL A 159 24.38 -6.12 2.64
N GLU A 160 25.30 -6.50 3.52
CA GLU A 160 25.38 -7.85 4.06
C GLU A 160 24.11 -8.20 4.86
N HIS A 161 23.74 -9.48 4.89
CA HIS A 161 22.53 -9.95 5.56
C HIS A 161 21.24 -9.24 5.10
N SER A 162 21.09 -9.00 3.79
CA SER A 162 19.95 -8.29 3.18
C SER A 162 18.56 -8.73 3.68
N LYS A 163 18.35 -10.04 3.92
CA LYS A 163 17.11 -10.58 4.48
C LYS A 163 16.81 -10.09 5.89
N ALA A 164 17.82 -10.01 6.75
CA ALA A 164 17.65 -9.54 8.13
C ALA A 164 17.29 -8.05 8.15
N TRP A 165 17.96 -7.24 7.32
CA TRP A 165 17.64 -5.81 7.16
C TRP A 165 16.25 -5.59 6.55
N ALA A 166 15.85 -6.41 5.58
CA ALA A 166 14.50 -6.39 5.03
C ALA A 166 13.46 -6.72 6.10
N GLY A 167 13.66 -7.80 6.87
CA GLY A 167 12.80 -8.18 7.98
C GLY A 167 12.69 -7.07 9.04
N ALA A 168 13.82 -6.47 9.43
CA ALA A 168 13.84 -5.34 10.38
C ALA A 168 13.10 -4.12 9.84
N THR A 169 13.23 -3.82 8.55
CA THR A 169 12.52 -2.71 7.89
C THR A 169 11.01 -2.93 7.92
N ILE A 170 10.55 -4.14 7.58
CA ILE A 170 9.12 -4.51 7.58
C ILE A 170 8.55 -4.53 9.00
N PHE A 171 9.30 -5.04 9.97
CA PHE A 171 8.92 -4.96 11.38
C PHE A 171 8.75 -3.50 11.82
N ALA A 172 9.74 -2.64 11.56
CA ALA A 172 9.69 -1.23 11.93
C ALA A 172 8.53 -0.48 11.26
N TYR A 173 8.28 -0.77 9.98
CA TYR A 173 7.12 -0.24 9.25
C TYR A 173 5.81 -0.64 9.93
N HIS A 174 5.49 -1.93 10.00
CA HIS A 174 4.18 -2.36 10.51
C HIS A 174 4.03 -2.03 12.01
N PHE A 175 5.12 -2.04 12.78
CA PHE A 175 5.05 -1.70 14.20
C PHE A 175 4.69 -0.23 14.37
N LEU A 176 5.33 0.65 13.60
CA LEU A 176 4.98 2.07 13.61
C LEU A 176 3.53 2.30 13.16
N ASN A 177 3.05 1.59 12.14
CA ASN A 177 1.65 1.66 11.73
C ASN A 177 0.72 1.35 12.92
N GLU A 178 0.93 0.23 13.59
CA GLU A 178 0.10 -0.17 14.74
C GLU A 178 0.18 0.83 15.89
N VAL A 179 1.36 1.39 16.16
CA VAL A 179 1.53 2.42 17.19
C VAL A 179 0.71 3.67 16.87
N VAL A 180 0.78 4.15 15.62
CA VAL A 180 0.05 5.34 15.18
C VAL A 180 -1.46 5.06 15.15
N GLU A 181 -1.85 3.86 14.75
CA GLU A 181 -3.26 3.46 14.73
C GLU A 181 -3.87 3.32 16.14
N ASN A 182 -3.12 2.72 17.07
CA ASN A 182 -3.56 2.59 18.47
C ASN A 182 -3.57 3.96 19.17
N ASP A 183 -2.72 4.91 18.77
CA ASP A 183 -2.60 6.26 19.35
C ASP A 183 -2.61 6.23 20.89
N GLY A 184 -3.71 6.55 21.56
CA GLY A 184 -3.84 6.29 23.00
C GLY A 184 -5.13 5.60 23.40
N TYR A 185 -5.59 4.70 22.55
CA TYR A 185 -6.39 3.55 22.96
C TYR A 185 -5.57 2.65 23.88
N VAL A 186 -6.21 2.12 24.92
CA VAL A 186 -5.63 1.15 25.85
C VAL A 186 -6.66 0.06 26.07
N GLY A 187 -6.30 -1.18 25.73
CA GLY A 187 -7.19 -2.32 25.88
C GLY A 187 -6.87 -3.45 24.90
N PRO A 188 -7.67 -4.54 24.96
CA PRO A 188 -7.64 -5.62 24.01
C PRO A 188 -7.75 -5.09 22.58
N ASN A 189 -6.84 -5.50 21.71
CA ASN A 189 -6.88 -5.22 20.29
C ASN A 189 -6.35 -6.45 19.55
N VAL A 190 -7.20 -7.06 18.71
CA VAL A 190 -6.83 -8.25 17.95
C VAL A 190 -6.10 -7.92 16.65
N ASP A 191 -6.17 -6.68 16.16
CA ASP A 191 -5.58 -6.30 14.87
C ASP A 191 -4.05 -6.46 14.89
N PRO A 192 -3.29 -5.90 15.87
CA PRO A 192 -1.85 -6.12 15.94
C PRO A 192 -1.49 -7.61 16.11
N VAL A 193 -2.36 -8.38 16.77
CA VAL A 193 -2.16 -9.82 16.98
C VAL A 193 -2.26 -10.57 15.65
N ALA A 194 -3.29 -10.30 14.85
CA ALA A 194 -3.44 -10.87 13.52
C ALA A 194 -2.24 -10.53 12.64
N ASP A 195 -1.83 -9.26 12.63
CA ASP A 195 -0.76 -8.78 11.76
C ASP A 195 0.59 -9.39 12.11
N PHE A 196 1.01 -9.33 13.36
CA PHE A 196 2.36 -9.75 13.76
C PHE A 196 2.51 -11.25 13.95
N TRP A 197 1.46 -11.96 14.35
CA TRP A 197 1.55 -13.41 14.58
C TRP A 197 1.14 -14.23 13.36
N ILE A 198 0.39 -13.67 12.42
CA ILE A 198 -0.13 -14.41 11.26
C ILE A 198 0.34 -13.78 9.95
N PHE A 199 -0.14 -12.58 9.62
CA PHE A 199 -0.07 -12.09 8.25
C PHE A 199 1.31 -11.57 7.83
N ASN A 200 2.02 -10.82 8.69
CA ASN A 200 3.38 -10.36 8.39
C ASN A 200 4.36 -11.54 8.26
N PRO A 201 4.42 -12.52 9.21
CA PRO A 201 5.27 -13.70 9.04
C PRO A 201 4.90 -14.55 7.83
N ALA A 202 3.60 -14.75 7.58
CA ALA A 202 3.13 -15.50 6.42
C ALA A 202 3.52 -14.79 5.11
N GLY A 203 3.45 -13.46 5.06
CA GLY A 203 3.83 -12.67 3.90
C GLY A 203 5.33 -12.77 3.60
N VAL A 204 6.16 -12.61 4.63
CA VAL A 204 7.62 -12.80 4.56
C VAL A 204 7.96 -14.21 4.08
N TRP A 205 7.31 -15.24 4.65
CA TRP A 205 7.52 -16.62 4.24
C TRP A 205 7.09 -16.85 2.79
N LEU A 206 5.89 -16.41 2.41
CA LEU A 206 5.31 -16.57 1.08
C LEU A 206 6.22 -15.94 0.00
N PHE A 207 6.64 -14.69 0.20
CA PHE A 207 7.48 -13.96 -0.77
C PHE A 207 8.98 -14.28 -0.66
N SER A 208 9.40 -15.09 0.31
CA SER A 208 10.73 -15.71 0.30
C SER A 208 10.86 -16.83 -0.74
N HIS A 209 9.74 -17.29 -1.34
CA HIS A 209 9.74 -18.29 -2.40
C HIS A 209 9.81 -17.65 -3.78
N GLU A 210 10.81 -18.05 -4.56
CA GLU A 210 11.07 -17.52 -5.91
C GLU A 210 9.87 -17.66 -6.85
N GLY A 211 9.16 -18.80 -6.82
CA GLY A 211 7.98 -19.02 -7.68
C GLY A 211 6.82 -18.07 -7.39
N VAL A 212 6.60 -17.72 -6.12
CA VAL A 212 5.60 -16.73 -5.70
C VAL A 212 6.01 -15.35 -6.17
N ALA A 213 7.24 -14.92 -5.83
CA ALA A 213 7.73 -13.60 -6.21
C ALA A 213 7.70 -13.41 -7.74
N ARG A 214 8.08 -14.45 -8.49
CA ARG A 214 7.97 -14.50 -9.95
C ARG A 214 6.54 -14.39 -10.45
N PHE A 215 5.60 -15.14 -9.87
CA PHE A 215 4.19 -15.07 -10.27
C PHE A 215 3.64 -13.65 -10.08
N PHE A 216 3.84 -13.06 -8.90
CA PHE A 216 3.35 -11.71 -8.63
C PHE A 216 4.05 -10.65 -9.48
N SER A 217 5.37 -10.74 -9.70
CA SER A 217 6.12 -9.76 -10.51
C SER A 217 5.89 -9.91 -12.01
N GLU A 218 5.89 -11.12 -12.56
CA GLU A 218 5.89 -11.34 -14.01
C GLU A 218 4.49 -11.63 -14.58
N LYS A 219 3.62 -12.31 -13.83
CA LYS A 219 2.26 -12.63 -14.30
C LYS A 219 1.25 -11.57 -13.88
N LEU A 220 1.32 -11.15 -12.63
CA LEU A 220 0.45 -10.09 -12.09
C LEU A 220 1.07 -8.70 -12.19
N ASN A 221 2.32 -8.56 -12.66
CA ASN A 221 2.97 -7.26 -12.83
C ASN A 221 2.91 -6.38 -11.57
N MET A 222 2.99 -7.01 -10.39
CA MET A 222 2.80 -6.34 -9.13
C MET A 222 3.89 -5.29 -8.90
N ALA A 223 3.50 -4.10 -8.45
CA ALA A 223 4.43 -3.01 -8.21
C ALA A 223 4.03 -2.14 -7.01
N ASP A 224 5.03 -1.48 -6.41
CA ASP A 224 4.87 -0.47 -5.38
C ASP A 224 4.65 0.89 -6.03
N TRP A 225 3.47 1.46 -5.78
CA TRP A 225 3.02 2.77 -6.24
C TRP A 225 2.73 3.67 -5.03
N SER A 226 3.53 3.53 -3.98
CA SER A 226 3.39 4.32 -2.76
C SER A 226 3.54 5.81 -3.05
N TYR A 227 2.88 6.64 -2.24
CA TYR A 227 2.88 8.08 -2.44
C TYR A 227 4.22 8.72 -2.05
N GLN A 228 4.27 10.04 -2.17
CA GLN A 228 5.45 10.85 -1.86
C GLN A 228 5.16 11.63 -0.57
N PRO A 229 5.57 11.15 0.62
CA PRO A 229 5.32 11.85 1.87
C PRO A 229 5.86 13.28 1.79
N VAL A 230 5.07 14.25 2.23
CA VAL A 230 5.41 15.67 2.26
C VAL A 230 5.18 16.20 3.67
N TRP A 231 6.21 16.80 4.24
CA TRP A 231 6.13 17.52 5.51
C TRP A 231 5.81 18.98 5.26
N LEU A 232 4.86 19.53 6.02
CA LEU A 232 4.52 20.95 6.03
C LEU A 232 5.11 21.57 7.31
N PRO A 233 6.23 22.32 7.22
CA PRO A 233 6.92 22.84 8.41
C PRO A 233 6.08 23.79 9.25
N GLU A 234 5.18 24.55 8.60
CA GLU A 234 4.36 25.58 9.24
C GLU A 234 3.27 25.00 10.15
N SER A 235 2.61 23.92 9.71
CA SER A 235 1.53 23.26 10.45
C SER A 235 2.00 22.03 11.24
N GLY A 236 3.19 21.52 10.96
CA GLY A 236 3.67 20.27 11.52
C GLY A 236 2.89 19.04 11.01
N GLU A 237 2.35 19.13 9.80
CA GLU A 237 1.53 18.07 9.21
C GLU A 237 2.32 17.23 8.19
N LEU A 238 2.05 15.92 8.19
CA LEU A 238 2.53 14.97 7.20
C LEU A 238 1.38 14.66 6.24
N HIS A 239 1.63 14.88 4.96
CA HIS A 239 0.65 14.77 3.89
C HIS A 239 1.16 13.83 2.79
N ASN A 240 0.23 13.32 1.97
CA ASN A 240 0.54 12.44 0.82
C ASN A 240 1.45 11.26 1.17
N ASN A 241 1.37 10.76 2.40
CA ASN A 241 1.94 9.48 2.78
C ASN A 241 0.90 8.39 2.52
N GLY A 242 1.35 7.18 2.21
CA GLY A 242 0.47 6.04 2.04
C GLY A 242 1.11 4.95 1.21
N GLN A 243 1.04 3.73 1.73
CA GLN A 243 1.52 2.55 1.05
C GLN A 243 0.46 2.07 0.04
N ASN A 244 0.84 1.99 -1.24
CA ASN A 244 -0.07 1.55 -2.28
C ASN A 244 0.63 0.61 -3.25
N TYR A 245 -0.14 -0.34 -3.76
CA TYR A 245 0.32 -1.38 -4.65
C TYR A 245 -0.60 -1.44 -5.86
N MET A 246 -0.11 -2.07 -6.92
CA MET A 246 -0.94 -2.42 -8.04
C MET A 246 -0.59 -3.79 -8.58
N VAL A 247 -1.53 -4.37 -9.33
CA VAL A 247 -1.33 -5.51 -10.22
C VAL A 247 -1.92 -5.19 -11.59
N LYS A 248 -1.29 -5.74 -12.64
CA LYS A 248 -1.81 -5.79 -14.01
C LYS A 248 -1.78 -7.23 -14.52
N PHE A 249 -2.96 -7.77 -14.80
CA PHE A 249 -3.08 -9.06 -15.46
C PHE A 249 -3.32 -8.85 -16.95
N HIS A 250 -2.36 -9.23 -17.79
CA HIS A 250 -2.47 -9.09 -19.25
C HIS A 250 -3.61 -9.96 -19.80
N LEU A 251 -4.55 -9.33 -20.50
CA LEU A 251 -5.70 -10.00 -21.10
C LEU A 251 -5.39 -10.56 -22.49
N THR A 252 -4.37 -10.00 -23.15
CA THR A 252 -3.98 -10.30 -24.52
C THR A 252 -2.53 -10.78 -24.59
N SER A 253 -2.23 -11.63 -25.57
CA SER A 253 -0.87 -12.14 -25.80
C SER A 253 0.13 -11.05 -26.17
N ASP A 254 -0.34 -9.96 -26.80
CA ASP A 254 0.46 -8.76 -27.12
C ASP A 254 0.77 -7.89 -25.88
N ARG A 255 0.20 -8.24 -24.72
CA ARG A 255 0.37 -7.57 -23.42
C ARG A 255 0.02 -6.09 -23.40
N ARG A 256 -0.72 -5.61 -24.40
CA ARG A 256 -1.13 -4.20 -24.47
C ARG A 256 -2.28 -3.92 -23.53
N HIS A 257 -3.22 -4.83 -23.37
CA HIS A 257 -4.41 -4.63 -22.53
C HIS A 257 -4.30 -5.46 -21.26
N SER A 258 -4.58 -4.84 -20.12
CA SER A 258 -4.56 -5.52 -18.82
C SER A 258 -5.79 -5.20 -18.00
N LEU A 259 -6.25 -6.17 -17.22
CA LEU A 259 -7.03 -5.90 -16.02
C LEU A 259 -6.09 -5.24 -15.01
N PHE A 260 -6.53 -4.14 -14.43
CA PHE A 260 -5.76 -3.34 -13.49
C PHE A 260 -6.45 -3.29 -12.14
N TYR A 261 -5.69 -3.50 -11.08
CA TYR A 261 -6.17 -3.30 -9.72
C TYR A 261 -5.12 -2.58 -8.89
N HIS A 262 -5.50 -1.46 -8.29
CA HIS A 262 -4.69 -0.66 -7.39
C HIS A 262 -5.31 -0.72 -5.99
N TRP A 263 -4.48 -0.92 -4.96
CA TRP A 263 -4.95 -0.97 -3.58
C TRP A 263 -3.96 -0.37 -2.58
N GLY A 264 -4.43 -0.12 -1.36
CA GLY A 264 -3.66 0.45 -0.26
C GLY A 264 -4.55 1.40 0.52
N SER A 265 -4.28 2.69 0.41
CA SER A 265 -5.17 3.76 0.92
C SER A 265 -6.45 3.93 0.08
N HIS A 266 -6.44 3.40 -1.13
CA HIS A 266 -7.51 3.41 -2.10
C HIS A 266 -7.73 1.98 -2.61
N ALA A 267 -8.83 1.71 -3.30
CA ALA A 267 -9.04 0.46 -4.02
C ALA A 267 -9.75 0.75 -5.35
N GLU A 268 -9.03 0.66 -6.47
CA GLU A 268 -9.56 0.91 -7.81
C GLU A 268 -9.39 -0.31 -8.71
N LEU A 269 -10.48 -0.76 -9.33
CA LEU A 269 -10.48 -1.77 -10.38
C LEU A 269 -10.68 -1.09 -11.73
N GLY A 270 -9.96 -1.53 -12.75
CA GLY A 270 -10.15 -1.01 -14.10
C GLY A 270 -9.25 -1.66 -15.14
N LEU A 271 -8.78 -0.86 -16.09
CA LEU A 271 -8.06 -1.33 -17.26
C LEU A 271 -6.77 -0.53 -17.47
N SER A 272 -5.79 -1.19 -18.08
CA SER A 272 -4.57 -0.56 -18.55
C SER A 272 -4.33 -0.77 -20.04
N TYR A 273 -3.68 0.21 -20.66
CA TYR A 273 -3.09 0.10 -21.99
C TYR A 273 -1.58 0.34 -21.92
N THR A 274 -0.77 -0.60 -22.38
CA THR A 274 0.70 -0.51 -22.47
C THR A 274 1.14 -0.44 -23.92
N ASP A 275 2.01 0.51 -24.26
CA ASP A 275 2.58 0.65 -25.59
C ASP A 275 3.86 -0.18 -25.79
N ALA A 276 4.39 -0.16 -27.02
CA ALA A 276 5.60 -0.90 -27.38
C ALA A 276 6.88 -0.42 -26.67
N HIS A 277 6.85 0.76 -26.03
CA HIS A 277 7.96 1.33 -25.27
C HIS A 277 7.80 1.10 -23.76
N GLY A 278 6.84 0.27 -23.33
CA GLY A 278 6.58 -0.02 -21.93
C GLY A 278 5.91 1.11 -21.16
N ARG A 279 5.41 2.15 -21.86
CA ARG A 279 4.61 3.22 -21.24
C ARG A 279 3.19 2.74 -21.11
N CYS A 280 2.58 2.98 -19.96
CA CYS A 280 1.28 2.44 -19.63
C CYS A 280 0.38 3.52 -19.04
N VAL A 281 -0.88 3.54 -19.47
CA VAL A 281 -1.94 4.32 -18.85
C VAL A 281 -2.93 3.35 -18.23
N SER A 282 -3.21 3.50 -16.94
CA SER A 282 -4.25 2.77 -16.22
C SER A 282 -5.34 3.73 -15.79
N ALA A 283 -6.59 3.27 -15.83
CA ALA A 283 -7.70 3.99 -15.22
C ALA A 283 -8.59 3.00 -14.45
N GLY A 284 -9.13 3.44 -13.31
CA GLY A 284 -9.98 2.60 -12.48
C GLY A 284 -10.97 3.39 -11.65
N LEU A 285 -12.01 2.70 -11.21
CA LEU A 285 -13.03 3.18 -10.28
C LEU A 285 -13.10 2.24 -9.09
N GLY A 286 -13.45 2.76 -7.93
CA GLY A 286 -13.68 1.94 -6.76
C GLY A 286 -13.99 2.74 -5.52
N LEU A 287 -13.39 2.34 -4.39
CA LEU A 287 -13.75 2.82 -3.07
C LEU A 287 -12.49 3.18 -2.26
N ARG A 288 -12.63 4.15 -1.37
CA ARG A 288 -11.63 4.54 -0.37
C ARG A 288 -12.24 4.52 1.03
N ALA A 289 -11.46 4.09 2.03
CA ALA A 289 -11.81 4.25 3.43
C ALA A 289 -11.88 5.74 3.81
N ARG A 290 -13.01 6.16 4.36
CA ARG A 290 -13.33 7.54 4.69
C ARG A 290 -13.17 7.83 6.18
N ASN A 291 -13.93 7.11 7.00
CA ASN A 291 -13.94 7.26 8.46
C ASN A 291 -13.75 5.90 9.11
N LEU A 292 -12.95 5.84 10.17
CA LEU A 292 -12.99 4.70 11.09
C LEU A 292 -14.23 4.83 11.97
N LEU A 293 -15.11 3.83 11.91
CA LEU A 293 -16.28 3.70 12.76
C LEU A 293 -16.02 2.60 13.77
N GLU A 294 -16.19 2.89 15.06
CA GLU A 294 -16.19 1.85 16.09
C GLU A 294 -17.51 1.08 16.02
N ILE A 295 -17.44 -0.24 15.77
CA ILE A 295 -18.65 -1.10 15.76
C ILE A 295 -18.93 -1.60 17.17
N ASP A 296 -17.87 -1.96 17.89
CA ASP A 296 -17.90 -2.43 19.27
C ASP A 296 -16.58 -2.00 19.96
N ASN A 297 -16.44 -2.31 21.25
CA ASN A 297 -15.24 -1.97 22.03
C ASN A 297 -13.97 -2.70 21.56
N LEU A 298 -14.05 -3.56 20.53
CA LEU A 298 -12.98 -4.46 20.11
C LEU A 298 -12.63 -4.33 18.62
N SER A 299 -13.48 -3.68 17.81
CA SER A 299 -13.34 -3.68 16.35
C SER A 299 -13.78 -2.35 15.73
N LYS A 300 -12.99 -1.93 14.74
CA LYS A 300 -13.29 -0.79 13.87
C LYS A 300 -13.73 -1.29 12.49
N THR A 301 -14.49 -0.46 11.77
CA THR A 301 -14.80 -0.62 10.35
C THR A 301 -14.57 0.71 9.64
N VAL A 302 -14.72 0.72 8.32
CA VAL A 302 -14.55 1.91 7.50
C VAL A 302 -15.85 2.28 6.78
N ASP A 303 -16.24 3.55 6.87
CA ASP A 303 -17.15 4.16 5.91
C ASP A 303 -16.43 4.27 4.55
N LEU A 304 -17.13 4.06 3.45
CA LEU A 304 -16.52 3.99 2.11
C LEU A 304 -16.97 5.16 1.23
N ALA A 305 -16.02 5.86 0.64
CA ALA A 305 -16.25 6.91 -0.36
C ALA A 305 -15.93 6.38 -1.76
N VAL A 306 -16.70 6.82 -2.77
CA VAL A 306 -16.38 6.55 -4.18
C VAL A 306 -15.03 7.19 -4.52
N SER A 307 -14.16 6.42 -5.17
CA SER A 307 -12.88 6.86 -5.69
C SER A 307 -12.70 6.50 -7.17
N GLY A 308 -11.78 7.20 -7.81
CA GLY A 308 -11.32 6.88 -9.15
C GLY A 308 -9.90 7.40 -9.37
N GLY A 309 -9.19 6.82 -10.31
CA GLY A 309 -7.81 7.20 -10.58
C GLY A 309 -7.39 6.99 -12.02
N ILE A 310 -6.50 7.86 -12.48
CA ILE A 310 -5.75 7.70 -13.73
C ILE A 310 -4.27 7.68 -13.36
N PHE A 311 -3.54 6.71 -13.91
CA PHE A 311 -2.16 6.44 -13.59
C PHE A 311 -1.36 6.35 -14.89
N TYR A 312 -0.17 6.92 -14.89
CA TYR A 312 0.79 6.83 -15.98
C TYR A 312 2.11 6.30 -15.44
N ASP A 313 2.55 5.15 -15.97
CA ASP A 313 3.80 4.51 -15.58
C ASP A 313 4.65 4.13 -16.79
N ARG A 314 5.93 3.87 -16.53
CA ARG A 314 6.83 3.24 -17.49
C ARG A 314 7.48 2.06 -16.80
N ASP A 315 7.35 0.88 -17.39
CA ASP A 315 7.86 -0.36 -16.82
C ASP A 315 7.39 -0.61 -15.37
N ASN A 316 6.12 -0.32 -15.08
CA ASN A 316 5.49 -0.40 -13.76
C ASN A 316 6.10 0.53 -12.69
N SER A 317 7.00 1.46 -13.05
CA SER A 317 7.41 2.58 -12.19
C SER A 317 6.48 3.76 -12.43
N LEU A 318 5.69 4.14 -11.43
CA LEU A 318 4.67 5.18 -11.56
C LEU A 318 5.33 6.54 -11.82
N LEU A 319 4.93 7.22 -12.89
CA LEU A 319 5.45 8.53 -13.29
C LEU A 319 4.48 9.66 -12.92
N ALA A 320 3.18 9.42 -13.02
CA ALA A 320 2.16 10.35 -12.56
C ALA A 320 0.88 9.62 -12.16
N SER A 321 0.12 10.19 -11.22
CA SER A 321 -1.23 9.74 -10.91
C SER A 321 -2.13 10.92 -10.56
N LEU A 322 -3.39 10.83 -10.98
CA LEU A 322 -4.47 11.72 -10.58
C LEU A 322 -5.55 10.86 -9.94
N LEU A 323 -5.77 11.04 -8.65
CA LEU A 323 -6.83 10.38 -7.91
C LEU A 323 -7.93 11.37 -7.54
N PHE A 324 -9.16 10.89 -7.59
CA PHE A 324 -10.35 11.55 -7.09
C PHE A 324 -10.96 10.69 -5.98
N ALA A 325 -11.39 11.31 -4.89
CA ALA A 325 -12.19 10.66 -3.87
C ALA A 325 -13.19 11.65 -3.28
N ARG A 326 -14.40 11.18 -2.94
CA ARG A 326 -15.37 12.01 -2.22
C ARG A 326 -15.10 11.99 -0.70
N SER A 327 -13.90 12.42 -0.30
CA SER A 327 -13.47 12.50 1.10
C SER A 327 -12.89 13.90 1.45
N LYS A 328 -12.80 14.20 2.76
CA LYS A 328 -12.28 15.44 3.34
C LYS A 328 -10.80 15.64 3.04
N ASP A 329 -10.03 14.56 3.04
CA ASP A 329 -8.57 14.57 2.88
C ASP A 329 -8.14 15.24 1.57
N TYR A 330 -8.52 14.64 0.44
CA TYR A 330 -8.29 15.20 -0.89
C TYR A 330 -9.41 14.79 -1.81
N ARG A 331 -10.16 15.78 -2.29
CA ARG A 331 -11.06 15.60 -3.42
C ARG A 331 -10.26 15.23 -4.66
N TYR A 332 -9.13 15.89 -4.88
CA TYR A 332 -8.20 15.63 -5.96
C TYR A 332 -6.78 15.49 -5.43
N ARG A 333 -6.05 14.47 -5.87
CA ARG A 333 -4.65 14.22 -5.53
C ARG A 333 -3.86 13.97 -6.81
N LEU A 334 -2.99 14.90 -7.17
CA LEU A 334 -2.04 14.78 -8.27
C LEU A 334 -0.66 14.47 -7.71
N ASN A 335 -0.06 13.38 -8.19
CA ASN A 335 1.34 13.06 -7.96
C ASN A 335 2.08 13.06 -9.31
N ILE A 336 3.24 13.71 -9.34
CA ILE A 336 4.24 13.59 -10.41
C ILE A 336 5.51 13.07 -9.74
N TYR A 337 6.03 11.93 -10.20
CA TYR A 337 7.18 11.29 -9.59
C TYR A 337 8.49 11.75 -10.27
N PRO A 338 9.64 11.65 -9.58
CA PRO A 338 10.94 12.03 -10.15
C PRO A 338 11.25 11.40 -11.49
N GLY A 339 11.98 12.13 -12.33
CA GLY A 339 12.45 11.64 -13.63
C GLY A 339 11.47 11.90 -14.78
N LEU A 340 10.22 12.27 -14.50
CA LEU A 340 9.32 12.83 -15.53
C LEU A 340 9.72 14.26 -15.91
N ILE A 341 10.10 15.06 -14.92
CA ILE A 341 10.64 16.42 -15.08
C ILE A 341 12.12 16.38 -14.68
N LYS A 342 12.98 17.00 -15.49
CA LYS A 342 14.43 17.12 -15.23
C LYS A 342 14.82 18.59 -15.32
N VAL A 343 15.46 19.10 -14.26
CA VAL A 343 15.95 20.48 -14.20
C VAL A 343 17.44 20.42 -13.85
N GLY A 344 18.29 20.55 -14.88
CA GLY A 344 19.72 20.28 -14.74
C GLY A 344 19.97 18.85 -14.23
N GLY A 345 20.75 18.72 -13.17
CA GLY A 345 21.02 17.42 -12.51
C GLY A 345 19.91 16.94 -11.56
N LEU A 346 18.85 17.73 -11.34
CA LEU A 346 17.79 17.40 -10.40
C LEU A 346 16.62 16.71 -11.08
N GLN A 347 16.00 15.80 -10.33
CA GLN A 347 14.80 15.07 -10.72
C GLN A 347 13.72 15.31 -9.66
N PRO A 348 13.01 16.46 -9.72
CA PRO A 348 11.94 16.74 -8.76
C PRO A 348 10.71 15.88 -9.05
N GLY A 349 10.04 15.48 -7.97
CA GLY A 349 8.67 15.01 -7.95
C GLY A 349 7.79 16.05 -7.25
N PHE A 350 6.53 16.10 -7.64
CA PHE A 350 5.55 17.06 -7.15
C PHE A 350 4.32 16.34 -6.61
N PHE A 351 3.73 16.93 -5.58
CA PHE A 351 2.42 16.57 -5.07
C PHE A 351 1.56 17.83 -5.05
N VAL A 352 0.31 17.70 -5.49
CA VAL A 352 -0.74 18.71 -5.31
C VAL A 352 -2.00 18.00 -4.84
N GLY A 353 -2.59 18.48 -3.75
CA GLY A 353 -3.83 17.98 -3.20
C GLY A 353 -4.82 19.12 -3.02
N VAL A 354 -6.08 18.91 -3.40
CA VAL A 354 -7.18 19.83 -3.10
C VAL A 354 -8.15 19.10 -2.17
N ASN A 355 -8.34 19.61 -0.96
CA ASN A 355 -9.19 18.98 0.04
C ASN A 355 -10.69 19.27 -0.19
N ALA A 356 -11.58 18.74 0.64
CA ALA A 356 -13.02 18.99 0.45
C ALA A 356 -13.44 20.45 0.67
N ASP A 357 -12.65 21.18 1.46
CA ASP A 357 -12.82 22.60 1.79
C ASP A 357 -12.08 23.51 0.79
N GLU A 358 -11.67 22.96 -0.36
CA GLU A 358 -10.98 23.66 -1.46
C GLU A 358 -9.60 24.23 -1.11
N ARG A 359 -9.04 23.90 0.06
CA ARG A 359 -7.64 24.22 0.39
C ARG A 359 -6.71 23.40 -0.48
N MET A 360 -5.72 24.07 -1.07
CA MET A 360 -4.73 23.45 -1.94
C MET A 360 -3.39 23.27 -1.21
N LEU A 361 -2.97 22.02 -1.08
CA LEU A 361 -1.69 21.64 -0.52
C LEU A 361 -0.74 21.29 -1.67
N ALA A 362 0.51 21.72 -1.60
CA ALA A 362 1.51 21.34 -2.58
C ALA A 362 2.86 21.01 -1.93
N GLY A 363 3.61 20.10 -2.54
CA GLY A 363 4.91 19.69 -2.05
C GLY A 363 5.86 19.22 -3.13
N ILE A 364 7.14 19.23 -2.80
CA ILE A 364 8.23 18.78 -3.66
C ILE A 364 9.03 17.67 -2.97
N THR A 365 9.34 16.63 -3.72
CA THR A 365 10.31 15.59 -3.36
C THR A 365 11.46 15.66 -4.36
N ILE A 366 12.69 15.41 -3.94
CA ILE A 366 13.86 15.41 -4.85
C ILE A 366 14.38 13.98 -4.98
N GLY A 367 14.15 13.33 -6.13
CA GLY A 367 14.53 11.92 -6.34
C GLY A 367 16.04 11.67 -6.34
N THR A 368 16.85 12.69 -6.61
CA THR A 368 18.32 12.58 -6.49
C THR A 368 18.80 12.53 -5.04
N LEU A 369 17.98 12.99 -4.07
CA LEU A 369 18.26 12.90 -2.64
C LEU A 369 17.61 11.63 -2.06
N ARG A 370 18.09 10.46 -2.51
CA ARG A 370 17.47 9.14 -2.21
C ARG A 370 17.33 8.81 -0.73
N HIS A 371 18.14 9.42 0.13
CA HIS A 371 18.13 9.19 1.57
C HIS A 371 17.18 10.10 2.34
N VAL A 372 16.52 11.06 1.65
CA VAL A 372 15.53 11.95 2.26
C VAL A 372 14.14 11.32 2.09
N PRO A 373 13.53 10.77 3.16
CA PRO A 373 12.30 9.99 3.04
C PRO A 373 11.05 10.85 2.79
N VAL A 374 11.14 12.16 3.07
CA VAL A 374 10.00 13.09 3.07
C VAL A 374 10.35 14.34 2.27
N GLY A 375 9.45 14.76 1.39
CA GLY A 375 9.51 16.06 0.72
C GLY A 375 9.11 17.22 1.63
N VAL A 376 9.18 18.44 1.11
CA VAL A 376 8.74 19.65 1.82
C VAL A 376 7.60 20.28 1.04
N GLY A 377 6.61 20.80 1.75
CA GLY A 377 5.45 21.45 1.15
C GLY A 377 4.89 22.59 1.98
N GLY A 378 3.78 23.14 1.50
CA GLY A 378 3.03 24.21 2.12
C GLY A 378 1.55 24.15 1.76
N ASP A 379 0.77 24.96 2.46
CA ASP A 379 -0.63 25.23 2.12
C ASP A 379 -0.70 26.53 1.31
N PHE A 380 -1.49 26.48 0.24
CA PHE A 380 -1.62 27.55 -0.72
C PHE A 380 -3.11 27.78 -0.93
N PHE A 381 -3.59 28.96 -0.54
CA PHE A 381 -4.96 29.47 -0.74
C PHE A 381 -6.06 28.90 0.19
N GLU A 382 -6.70 29.81 0.93
CA GLU A 382 -8.13 29.76 1.22
C GLU A 382 -8.85 30.38 0.02
N THR A 383 -9.62 29.62 -0.75
CA THR A 383 -10.64 30.24 -1.62
C THR A 383 -11.70 30.84 -0.69
N GLN A 384 -11.72 32.18 -0.63
CA GLN A 384 -12.75 32.95 0.10
C GLN A 384 -14.14 32.80 -0.51
#